data_AF-U5H0S0-F1
#
_entry.id   AF-U5H0S0-F1
#
_cell.length_a   1.000
_cell.length_b   1.000
_cell.length_c   1.000
_cell.angle_alpha   90.00
_cell.angle_beta   90.00
_cell.angle_gamma   90.00
#
_symmetry.space_group_name_H-M   'P 1'
#
loop_
_entity.id
_entity.type
_entity.pdbx_description
1 polymer ?
#
loop_
_entity_poly.entity_id
_entity_poly.type
_entity_poly.pdbx_seq_one_letter_code
_entity_poly.pdbx_strand_id
1 'polypeptide(L)'
;MSESADHEIHSTSSTTPHEALTNTLRPLTDVFLTIRIIKSFTYRTTKNLLLPHIDATTMTVGGLKELCRAQVLVATGFKPFRTTVLDTLKLYTVAHGAKTTNLIINFDNDENWILNDDSATLASIGIENEAELSFFNRELYEAFKKDPTQSW
;
A
#
# COMPACT_ATOMS: atom_id res chain seq x y z
N MET A 1 24.57 65.44 -24.17
CA MET A 1 23.71 65.11 -23.01
C MET A 1 22.79 64.00 -23.47
N SER A 2 23.05 62.77 -23.01
CA SER A 2 22.20 61.62 -23.30
C SER A 2 21.97 60.90 -21.97
N GLU A 3 20.74 61.06 -21.48
CA GLU A 3 19.92 60.09 -20.74
C GLU A 3 20.11 58.66 -21.30
N SER A 4 19.87 57.55 -20.60
CA SER A 4 19.48 57.24 -19.23
C SER A 4 19.76 55.73 -19.06
N ALA A 5 19.84 55.27 -17.82
CA ALA A 5 20.11 53.89 -17.42
C ALA A 5 19.02 52.90 -17.87
N ASP A 6 19.43 51.70 -18.25
CA ASP A 6 18.62 50.48 -18.05
C ASP A 6 19.55 49.31 -17.71
N HIS A 7 19.36 48.79 -16.50
CA HIS A 7 20.07 47.65 -15.92
C HIS A 7 19.13 46.44 -16.01
N GLU A 8 19.25 45.66 -17.07
CA GLU A 8 18.42 44.47 -17.28
C GLU A 8 19.07 43.26 -16.58
N ILE A 9 18.58 42.93 -15.39
CA ILE A 9 18.94 41.69 -14.68
C ILE A 9 18.10 40.56 -15.28
N HIS A 10 18.71 39.75 -16.15
CA HIS A 10 18.08 38.54 -16.66
C HIS A 10 18.20 37.43 -15.60
N SER A 11 17.19 37.34 -14.73
CA SER A 11 17.02 36.18 -13.83
C SER A 11 16.71 34.94 -14.65
N THR A 12 17.71 34.09 -14.86
CA THR A 12 17.54 32.75 -15.41
C THR A 12 16.72 31.93 -14.41
N SER A 13 15.44 31.71 -14.73
CA SER A 13 14.60 30.74 -14.05
C SER A 13 15.10 29.34 -14.44
N SER A 14 15.90 28.73 -13.56
CA SER A 14 16.22 27.32 -13.64
C SER A 14 14.96 26.51 -13.35
N THR A 15 14.21 26.13 -14.39
CA THR A 15 13.18 25.10 -14.29
C THR A 15 13.88 23.76 -14.09
N THR A 16 14.05 23.36 -12.83
CA THR A 16 14.43 22.01 -12.46
C THR A 16 13.29 21.07 -12.88
N PRO A 17 13.54 20.03 -13.70
CA PRO A 17 12.55 18.99 -13.92
C PRO A 17 12.32 18.29 -12.59
N HIS A 18 11.11 18.41 -12.06
CA HIS A 18 10.64 17.68 -10.88
C HIS A 18 10.96 16.20 -11.10
N GLU A 19 11.74 15.60 -10.18
CA GLU A 19 12.05 14.17 -10.16
C GLU A 19 10.76 13.39 -10.43
N ALA A 20 10.68 12.73 -11.58
CA ALA A 20 9.68 11.69 -11.78
C ALA A 20 10.03 10.62 -10.76
N LEU A 21 9.24 10.55 -9.67
CA LEU A 21 9.39 9.55 -8.62
C LEU A 21 9.50 8.19 -9.30
N THR A 22 10.61 7.48 -9.05
CA THR A 22 11.00 6.20 -9.68
C THR A 22 9.84 5.18 -9.75
N ASN A 23 8.81 5.33 -8.91
CA ASN A 23 7.61 4.52 -8.91
C ASN A 23 6.74 4.62 -10.17
N THR A 24 6.81 5.72 -10.93
CA THR A 24 6.04 5.91 -12.17
C THR A 24 6.69 5.30 -13.41
N LEU A 25 7.88 4.71 -13.29
CA LEU A 25 8.61 4.12 -14.41
C LEU A 25 8.10 2.73 -14.82
N ARG A 26 7.41 2.01 -13.92
CA ARG A 26 6.74 0.75 -14.28
C ARG A 26 5.31 1.01 -14.74
N PRO A 27 4.85 0.38 -15.84
CA PRO A 27 3.47 0.50 -16.26
C PRO A 27 2.53 -0.15 -15.23
N LEU A 28 1.32 0.37 -15.08
CA LEU A 28 0.30 -0.21 -14.19
C LEU A 28 -0.10 -1.64 -14.57
N THR A 29 0.24 -2.08 -15.78
CA THR A 29 0.04 -3.46 -16.25
C THR A 29 1.09 -4.45 -15.71
N ASP A 30 2.15 -3.97 -15.04
CA ASP A 30 3.19 -4.80 -14.42
C ASP A 30 3.67 -4.15 -13.11
N VAL A 31 2.89 -4.30 -12.05
CA VAL A 31 3.23 -3.78 -10.72
C VAL A 31 3.76 -4.87 -9.80
N PHE A 32 4.64 -4.48 -8.89
CA PHE A 32 5.07 -5.30 -7.76
C PHE A 32 4.30 -4.90 -6.50
N LEU A 33 3.63 -5.85 -5.86
CA LEU A 33 2.90 -5.60 -4.61
C LEU A 33 3.50 -6.39 -3.45
N THR A 34 3.55 -5.74 -2.28
CA THR A 34 3.87 -6.41 -1.02
C THR A 34 2.61 -6.53 -0.19
N ILE A 35 2.16 -7.77 0.05
CA ILE A 35 0.98 -8.04 0.89
C ILE A 35 1.43 -8.54 2.25
N ARG A 36 1.27 -7.71 3.29
CA ARG A 36 1.51 -8.03 4.69
C ARG A 36 0.36 -8.89 5.20
N ILE A 37 0.52 -10.21 5.24
CA ILE A 37 -0.47 -11.12 5.81
C ILE A 37 -0.39 -11.02 7.33
N ILE A 38 -1.46 -10.56 7.98
CA ILE A 38 -1.53 -10.42 9.43
C ILE A 38 -2.35 -11.58 9.99
N LYS A 39 -1.70 -12.44 10.78
CA LYS A 39 -2.36 -13.53 11.51
C LYS A 39 -2.88 -13.09 12.87
N SER A 40 -2.14 -12.23 13.57
CA SER A 40 -2.52 -11.74 14.89
C SER A 40 -2.06 -10.32 15.10
N PHE A 41 -2.99 -9.46 15.52
CA PHE A 41 -2.69 -8.12 15.95
C PHE A 41 -1.99 -8.10 17.32
N THR A 42 -2.57 -8.82 18.29
CA THR A 42 -2.10 -8.91 19.68
C THR A 42 -0.67 -9.42 19.80
N TYR A 43 -0.32 -10.50 19.07
CA TYR A 43 1.02 -11.10 19.06
C TYR A 43 1.89 -10.58 17.89
N ARG A 44 1.41 -9.60 17.14
CA ARG A 44 2.08 -9.00 15.98
C ARG A 44 2.62 -10.02 14.96
N THR A 45 1.90 -11.10 14.74
CA THR A 45 2.32 -12.17 13.84
C THR A 45 1.99 -11.81 12.40
N THR A 46 3.01 -11.50 11.59
CA THR A 46 2.86 -11.18 10.17
C THR A 46 3.84 -11.93 9.28
N LYS A 47 3.54 -11.96 7.98
CA LYS A 47 4.49 -12.36 6.94
C LYS A 47 4.17 -11.67 5.62
N ASN A 48 5.20 -11.21 4.92
CA ASN A 48 5.05 -10.60 3.61
C ASN A 48 4.90 -11.67 2.53
N LEU A 49 3.85 -11.54 1.72
CA LEU A 49 3.64 -12.22 0.45
C LEU A 49 4.00 -11.25 -0.66
N LEU A 50 5.00 -11.59 -1.46
CA LEU A 50 5.48 -10.76 -2.57
C LEU A 50 4.80 -11.21 -3.86
N LEU A 51 4.15 -10.27 -4.55
CA LEU A 51 3.39 -10.52 -5.77
C LEU A 51 3.98 -9.67 -6.91
N PRO A 52 4.94 -10.20 -7.68
CA PRO A 52 5.40 -9.56 -8.90
C PRO A 52 4.38 -9.76 -10.03
N HIS A 53 4.47 -8.91 -11.06
CA HIS A 53 3.74 -9.07 -12.32
C HIS A 53 2.21 -9.05 -12.18
N ILE A 54 1.71 -8.13 -11.37
CA ILE A 54 0.28 -7.86 -11.27
C ILE A 54 -0.10 -6.81 -12.31
N ASP A 55 -1.12 -7.10 -13.12
CA ASP A 55 -1.77 -6.08 -13.95
C ASP A 55 -2.83 -5.37 -13.12
N ALA A 56 -2.50 -4.18 -12.60
CA ALA A 56 -3.40 -3.39 -11.76
C ALA A 56 -4.62 -2.87 -12.53
N THR A 57 -4.57 -2.82 -13.86
CA THR A 57 -5.67 -2.32 -14.70
C THR A 57 -6.81 -3.33 -14.84
N THR A 58 -6.52 -4.62 -14.63
CA THR A 58 -7.49 -5.71 -14.74
C THR A 58 -7.69 -6.47 -13.44
N MET A 59 -6.68 -6.54 -12.57
CA MET A 59 -6.79 -7.15 -11.25
C MET A 59 -7.79 -6.35 -10.39
N THR A 60 -8.81 -7.04 -9.87
CA THR A 60 -9.76 -6.45 -8.93
C THR A 60 -9.31 -6.65 -7.49
N VAL A 61 -9.87 -5.87 -6.56
CA VAL A 61 -9.65 -6.06 -5.12
C VAL A 61 -10.06 -7.47 -4.69
N GLY A 62 -11.22 -7.97 -5.16
CA GLY A 62 -11.68 -9.33 -4.89
C GLY A 62 -10.73 -10.39 -5.44
N GLY A 63 -10.26 -10.22 -6.68
CA GLY A 63 -9.29 -11.11 -7.31
C GLY A 63 -7.96 -11.15 -6.57
N LEU A 64 -7.48 -9.99 -6.08
CA LEU A 64 -6.28 -9.90 -5.26
C LEU A 64 -6.46 -10.67 -3.93
N LYS A 65 -7.62 -10.55 -3.26
CA LYS A 65 -7.94 -11.31 -2.04
C LYS A 65 -7.89 -12.82 -2.30
N GLU A 66 -8.50 -13.28 -3.39
CA GLU A 66 -8.51 -14.70 -3.78
C GLU A 66 -7.10 -15.21 -4.09
N LEU A 67 -6.33 -14.47 -4.88
CA LEU A 67 -4.93 -14.78 -5.18
C LEU A 67 -4.11 -14.92 -3.91
N CYS A 68 -4.23 -13.98 -2.98
CA CYS A 68 -3.52 -14.01 -1.70
C CYS A 68 -3.87 -15.26 -0.88
N ARG A 69 -5.17 -15.59 -0.75
CA ARG A 69 -5.62 -16.80 -0.04
C ARG A 69 -5.05 -18.05 -0.67
N ALA A 70 -5.10 -18.17 -2.00
CA ALA A 70 -4.55 -19.32 -2.72
C ALA A 70 -3.04 -19.48 -2.47
N GLN A 71 -2.28 -18.38 -2.55
CA GLN A 71 -0.84 -18.38 -2.31
C GLN A 71 -0.47 -18.76 -0.87
N VAL A 72 -1.20 -18.24 0.13
CA VAL A 72 -1.01 -18.59 1.56
C VAL A 72 -1.19 -20.09 1.80
N LEU A 73 -2.14 -20.74 1.11
CA LEU A 73 -2.39 -22.17 1.25
C LEU A 73 -1.24 -23.03 0.70
N VAL A 74 -0.61 -22.63 -0.40
CA VAL A 74 0.41 -23.45 -1.08
C VAL A 74 1.83 -23.15 -0.60
N ALA A 75 2.17 -21.89 -0.32
CA ALA A 75 3.53 -21.50 0.01
C ALA A 75 4.00 -22.10 1.34
N THR A 76 5.14 -22.80 1.33
CA THR A 76 5.70 -23.49 2.51
C THR A 76 5.91 -22.54 3.69
N GLY A 77 6.37 -21.31 3.42
CA GLY A 77 6.60 -20.28 4.43
C GLY A 77 5.34 -19.78 5.13
N PHE A 78 4.14 -20.11 4.63
CA PHE A 78 2.84 -19.69 5.16
C PHE A 78 2.10 -20.81 5.88
N LYS A 79 2.72 -21.96 6.15
CA LYS A 79 2.09 -23.06 6.92
C LYS A 79 1.39 -22.58 8.21
N PRO A 80 1.95 -21.68 9.03
CA PRO A 80 1.27 -21.16 10.22
C PRO A 80 0.05 -20.26 9.94
N PHE A 81 -0.13 -19.77 8.72
CA PHE A 81 -1.14 -18.80 8.32
C PHE A 81 -2.33 -19.43 7.57
N ARG A 82 -2.28 -20.73 7.25
CA ARG A 82 -3.28 -21.41 6.41
C ARG A 82 -4.69 -21.47 7.02
N THR A 83 -4.79 -21.35 8.34
CA THR A 83 -6.07 -21.31 9.07
C THR A 83 -6.53 -19.89 9.37
N THR A 84 -5.76 -18.87 8.97
CA THR A 84 -6.11 -17.47 9.19
C THR A 84 -7.26 -17.10 8.27
N VAL A 85 -8.33 -16.55 8.83
CA VAL A 85 -9.38 -15.90 8.04
C VAL A 85 -8.81 -14.59 7.50
N LEU A 86 -8.90 -14.37 6.19
CA LEU A 86 -8.41 -13.16 5.53
C LEU A 86 -9.53 -12.63 4.65
N ASP A 87 -10.05 -11.43 4.94
CA ASP A 87 -11.22 -10.85 4.27
C ASP A 87 -11.05 -9.37 3.92
N THR A 88 -10.13 -8.67 4.57
CA THR A 88 -9.99 -7.22 4.48
C THR A 88 -8.59 -6.82 4.06
N LEU A 89 -8.52 -6.11 2.94
CA LEU A 89 -7.31 -5.42 2.48
C LEU A 89 -7.34 -3.96 2.94
N LYS A 90 -6.21 -3.48 3.45
CA LYS A 90 -5.99 -2.07 3.77
C LYS A 90 -4.67 -1.57 3.20
N LEU A 91 -4.66 -0.39 2.59
CA LEU A 91 -3.43 0.27 2.17
C LEU A 91 -2.57 0.59 3.41
N TYR A 92 -1.30 0.17 3.41
CA TYR A 92 -0.39 0.31 4.56
C TYR A 92 0.55 1.51 4.42
N THR A 93 1.16 1.67 3.26
CA THR A 93 1.99 2.83 2.92
C THR A 93 1.38 3.58 1.75
N VAL A 94 1.36 4.90 1.87
CA VAL A 94 1.21 5.83 0.75
C VAL A 94 2.58 6.44 0.55
N ALA A 95 3.04 6.60 -0.69
CA ALA A 95 4.28 7.34 -0.96
C ALA A 95 4.22 8.70 -0.22
N HIS A 96 5.26 9.00 0.56
CA HIS A 96 5.37 10.21 1.40
C HIS A 96 4.48 10.29 2.65
N GLY A 97 3.81 9.21 3.07
CA GLY A 97 3.06 9.15 4.33
C GLY A 97 3.97 9.04 5.58
N ALA A 98 3.51 9.62 6.70
CA ALA A 98 4.20 9.46 7.98
C ALA A 98 4.23 7.99 8.41
N LYS A 99 5.38 7.52 8.93
CA LYS A 99 5.51 6.17 9.48
C LYS A 99 4.56 6.02 10.68
N THR A 100 3.68 5.03 10.63
CA THR A 100 2.80 4.73 11.77
C THR A 100 3.62 4.29 13.00
N THR A 101 3.19 4.70 14.19
CA THR A 101 3.78 4.27 15.46
C THR A 101 3.41 2.84 15.82
N ASN A 102 2.34 2.29 15.24
CA ASN A 102 1.91 0.92 15.48
C ASN A 102 2.53 -0.05 14.45
N LEU A 103 3.43 -0.90 14.94
CA LEU A 103 4.24 -1.79 14.09
C LEU A 103 3.43 -2.88 13.37
N ILE A 104 2.21 -3.19 13.85
CA ILE A 104 1.40 -4.25 13.27
C ILE A 104 0.49 -3.73 12.13
N ILE A 105 -0.28 -2.68 12.40
CA ILE A 105 -1.19 -2.07 11.42
C ILE A 105 -1.36 -0.57 11.70
N ASN A 106 -1.56 0.22 10.64
CA ASN A 106 -1.97 1.61 10.78
C ASN A 106 -3.47 1.67 11.10
N PHE A 107 -3.89 2.44 12.10
CA PHE A 107 -5.32 2.67 12.42
C PHE A 107 -5.92 3.90 11.73
N ASP A 108 -5.08 4.71 11.08
CA ASP A 108 -5.51 5.93 10.45
C ASP A 108 -6.33 5.65 9.18
N ASN A 109 -7.22 6.58 8.87
CA ASN A 109 -7.91 6.70 7.59
C ASN A 109 -8.62 5.42 7.09
N ASP A 110 -9.27 4.68 7.99
CA ASP A 110 -10.00 3.44 7.65
C ASP A 110 -11.04 3.64 6.54
N GLU A 111 -11.69 4.80 6.51
CA GLU A 111 -12.73 5.13 5.54
C GLU A 111 -12.19 5.14 4.09
N ASN A 112 -10.94 5.56 3.90
CA ASN A 112 -10.34 5.69 2.58
C ASN A 112 -9.35 4.56 2.24
N TRP A 113 -8.72 3.93 3.24
CA TRP A 113 -7.67 2.94 3.01
C TRP A 113 -8.13 1.50 3.11
N ILE A 114 -9.29 1.23 3.69
CA ILE A 114 -9.88 -0.12 3.63
C ILE A 114 -10.56 -0.30 2.27
N LEU A 115 -10.15 -1.35 1.56
CA LEU A 115 -10.63 -1.65 0.22
C LEU A 115 -11.93 -2.47 0.31
N ASN A 116 -13.06 -1.77 0.32
CA ASN A 116 -14.40 -2.36 0.50
C ASN A 116 -15.07 -2.78 -0.82
N ASP A 117 -14.71 -2.18 -1.96
CA ASP A 117 -15.28 -2.54 -3.27
C ASP A 117 -14.43 -3.63 -3.92
N ASP A 118 -14.90 -4.88 -3.84
CA ASP A 118 -14.23 -6.05 -4.42
C ASP A 118 -14.24 -6.04 -5.96
N SER A 119 -15.11 -5.25 -6.60
CA SER A 119 -15.21 -5.16 -8.05
C SER A 119 -14.27 -4.12 -8.66
N ALA A 120 -13.82 -3.16 -7.86
CA ALA A 120 -12.90 -2.13 -8.32
C ALA A 120 -11.54 -2.73 -8.72
N THR A 121 -10.99 -2.22 -9.83
CA THR A 121 -9.62 -2.55 -10.26
C THR A 121 -8.61 -1.87 -9.34
N LEU A 122 -7.43 -2.47 -9.16
CA LEU A 122 -6.37 -1.89 -8.33
C LEU A 122 -5.97 -0.49 -8.83
N ALA A 123 -5.88 -0.30 -10.15
CA ALA A 123 -5.57 1.00 -10.76
C ALA A 123 -6.66 2.05 -10.47
N SER A 124 -7.95 1.69 -10.52
CA SER A 124 -9.05 2.65 -10.30
C SER A 124 -9.12 3.18 -8.86
N ILE A 125 -8.56 2.45 -7.90
CA ILE A 125 -8.45 2.88 -6.50
C ILE A 125 -7.06 3.44 -6.15
N GLY A 126 -6.23 3.72 -7.16
CA GLY A 126 -4.93 4.38 -7.00
C GLY A 126 -3.83 3.48 -6.43
N ILE A 127 -3.94 2.15 -6.56
CA ILE A 127 -2.81 1.26 -6.23
C ILE A 127 -1.77 1.34 -7.35
N GLU A 128 -0.57 1.76 -6.97
CA GLU A 128 0.58 1.92 -7.85
C GLU A 128 1.62 0.80 -7.63
N ASN A 129 2.69 0.84 -8.41
CA ASN A 129 3.84 -0.03 -8.19
C ASN A 129 4.42 0.13 -6.77
N GLU A 130 5.02 -0.95 -6.26
CA GLU A 130 5.62 -1.05 -4.93
C GLU A 130 4.68 -0.76 -3.74
N ALA A 131 3.37 -0.68 -3.97
CA ALA A 131 2.41 -0.48 -2.91
C ALA A 131 2.46 -1.63 -1.88
N GLU A 132 2.37 -1.25 -0.60
CA GLU A 132 2.23 -2.20 0.50
C GLU A 132 0.79 -2.22 1.00
N LEU A 133 0.19 -3.41 1.07
CA LEU A 133 -1.15 -3.63 1.61
C LEU A 133 -1.10 -4.61 2.77
N SER A 134 -1.95 -4.40 3.77
CA SER A 134 -2.18 -5.38 4.84
C SER A 134 -3.42 -6.21 4.53
N PHE A 135 -3.33 -7.54 4.67
CA PHE A 135 -4.45 -8.45 4.51
C PHE A 135 -4.71 -9.20 5.82
N PHE A 136 -5.94 -9.10 6.34
CA PHE A 136 -6.30 -9.52 7.69
C PHE A 136 -7.79 -9.87 7.82
N ASN A 137 -8.18 -10.33 9.01
CA ASN A 137 -9.57 -10.52 9.40
C ASN A 137 -10.17 -9.22 9.97
N ARG A 138 -11.29 -8.75 9.41
CA ARG A 138 -11.92 -7.49 9.82
C ARG A 138 -12.32 -7.48 11.29
N GLU A 139 -12.95 -8.55 11.75
CA GLU A 139 -13.48 -8.64 13.11
C GLU A 139 -12.36 -8.54 14.16
N LEU A 140 -11.25 -9.25 13.95
CA LEU A 140 -10.07 -9.19 14.81
C LEU A 140 -9.41 -7.79 14.78
N TYR A 141 -9.42 -7.11 13.64
CA TYR A 141 -8.93 -5.74 13.53
C TYR A 141 -9.78 -4.78 14.38
N GLU A 142 -11.10 -4.82 14.22
CA GLU A 142 -12.02 -3.95 14.97
C GLU A 142 -11.97 -4.24 16.48
N ALA A 143 -11.81 -5.51 16.87
CA ALA A 143 -11.62 -5.89 18.28
C ALA A 143 -10.31 -5.31 18.85
N PHE A 144 -9.21 -5.46 18.13
CA PHE A 144 -7.90 -4.92 18.53
C PHE A 144 -7.87 -3.39 18.53
N LYS A 145 -8.61 -2.74 17.65
CA LYS A 145 -8.72 -1.27 17.62
C LYS A 145 -9.42 -0.72 18.88
N LYS A 146 -10.39 -1.46 19.43
CA LYS A 146 -11.09 -1.09 20.68
C LYS A 146 -10.23 -1.29 21.92
N ASP A 147 -9.38 -2.32 21.91
CA ASP A 147 -8.43 -2.63 22.99
C ASP A 147 -7.07 -3.04 22.38
N PRO A 148 -6.16 -2.07 22.16
CA PRO A 148 -4.88 -2.30 21.49
C PRO A 148 -3.83 -2.88 22.46
N THR A 149 -4.21 -3.86 23.26
CA THR A 149 -3.30 -4.57 24.17
C THR A 149 -2.41 -5.55 23.38
N GLN A 150 -1.12 -5.49 23.67
CA GLN A 150 -0.11 -6.33 23.03
C GLN A 150 0.31 -7.44 23.99
N SER A 151 0.53 -8.64 23.46
CA SER A 151 1.03 -9.79 24.21
C SER A 151 2.34 -10.28 23.60
N TRP A 152 3.19 -10.87 24.44
CA TRP A 152 4.53 -11.36 24.11
C TRP A 152 4.60 -12.87 24.20
#